data_AF-A0AAV9QY73-F1
#
_entry.id   AF-A0AAV9QY73-F1
#
_cell.length_a   1.000
_cell.length_b   1.000
_cell.length_c   1.000
_cell.angle_alpha   90.00
_cell.angle_beta   90.00
_cell.angle_gamma   90.00
#
_symmetry.space_group_name_H-M   'P 1'
#
loop_
_entity.id
_entity.type
_entity.pdbx_description
1 polymer ?
#
loop_
_entity_poly.entity_id
_entity_poly.type
_entity_poly.pdbx_seq_one_letter_code
_entity_poly.pdbx_strand_id
1 'polypeptide(L)' 'MGGAGGGTYYQTLQKIPREMTTRCQICFCEYADGEKLRMLPCFHDYHVQCIDRWLKDNITCPICRANLADGDSLVPPTL' A
#
# COMPACT_ATOMS: atom_id res chain seq x y z
N MET A 1 38.18 5.41 1.32
CA MET A 1 37.32 6.11 2.29
C MET A 1 35.96 6.32 1.63
N GLY A 2 34.88 5.94 2.32
CA GLY A 2 33.50 6.29 1.95
C GLY A 2 32.82 5.37 0.95
N GLY A 3 31.98 4.46 1.44
CA GLY A 3 31.11 3.61 0.62
C GLY A 3 29.89 4.35 0.09
N ALA A 4 29.38 3.87 -1.03
CA ALA A 4 28.07 4.19 -1.60
C ALA A 4 27.59 2.93 -2.32
N GLY A 5 26.38 2.43 -2.18
CA GLY A 5 25.25 2.79 -1.34
C GLY A 5 24.38 1.53 -1.22
N GLY A 6 23.69 1.37 -0.10
CA GLY A 6 22.75 0.28 0.12
C GLY A 6 21.70 0.31 -0.98
N GLY A 7 21.62 -0.76 -1.78
CA GLY A 7 20.55 -0.94 -2.75
C GLY A 7 19.24 -1.05 -1.98
N THR A 8 18.42 0.00 -2.05
CA THR A 8 17.08 -0.03 -1.51
C THR A 8 16.26 -0.99 -2.36
N TYR A 9 15.68 -1.98 -1.71
CA TYR A 9 14.96 -3.09 -2.34
C TYR A 9 13.88 -2.62 -3.32
N TYR A 10 13.29 -1.45 -3.07
CA TYR A 10 12.25 -0.83 -3.89
C TYR A 10 12.77 -0.10 -5.14
N GLN A 11 14.07 0.25 -5.21
CA GLN A 11 14.65 0.96 -6.37
C GLN A 11 14.97 0.01 -7.54
N THR A 12 15.12 -1.30 -7.30
CA THR A 12 15.42 -2.28 -8.37
C THR A 12 14.16 -2.76 -9.12
N LEU A 13 12.96 -2.34 -8.72
CA LEU A 13 11.68 -2.71 -9.37
C LEU A 13 11.22 -1.74 -10.47
N GLN A 14 12.12 -0.92 -11.03
CA GLN A 14 11.83 0.07 -12.10
C GLN A 14 11.49 -0.54 -13.49
N LYS A 15 10.87 -1.72 -13.55
CA LYS A 15 10.35 -2.32 -14.80
C LYS A 15 8.99 -3.01 -14.62
N ILE A 16 8.10 -2.50 -13.77
CA ILE A 16 6.72 -3.02 -13.66
C ILE A 16 5.71 -1.91 -13.97
N PRO A 17 4.95 -2.01 -15.09
CA PRO A 17 3.84 -1.11 -15.37
C PRO A 17 2.59 -1.65 -14.67
N ARG A 18 2.37 -1.22 -13.43
CA ARG A 18 1.07 -1.17 -12.75
C ARG A 18 1.27 -0.29 -11.53
N GLU A 19 0.30 0.56 -11.25
CA GLU A 19 0.31 1.67 -10.27
C GLU A 19 0.61 1.22 -8.83
N MET A 20 1.86 0.84 -8.57
CA MET A 20 2.34 0.41 -7.26
C MET A 20 2.79 1.68 -6.54
N THR A 21 1.91 2.23 -5.71
CA THR A 21 2.18 3.47 -4.97
C THR A 21 3.38 3.26 -4.05
N THR A 22 4.45 4.05 -4.23
CA THR A 22 5.64 4.02 -3.34
C THR A 22 5.50 4.96 -2.13
N ARG A 23 4.29 5.47 -1.91
CA ARG A 23 3.97 6.43 -0.85
C ARG A 23 2.60 6.10 -0.24
N CYS A 24 2.44 6.38 1.04
CA CYS A 24 1.16 6.21 1.70
C CYS A 24 0.16 7.26 1.23
N GLN A 25 -1.02 6.88 0.75
CA GLN A 25 -2.04 7.84 0.30
C GLN A 25 -2.83 8.52 1.45
N ILE A 26 -2.54 8.17 2.71
CA ILE A 26 -3.17 8.80 3.88
C ILE A 26 -2.31 9.96 4.39
N CYS A 27 -1.00 9.75 4.57
CA CYS A 27 -0.08 10.79 5.04
C CYS A 27 0.73 11.46 3.91
N PHE A 28 0.66 10.93 2.68
CA PHE A 28 1.41 11.36 1.50
C PHE A 28 2.94 11.23 1.60
N CYS A 29 3.47 10.55 2.61
CA CYS A 29 4.90 10.27 2.77
C CYS A 29 5.33 9.02 1.98
N GLU A 30 6.55 9.05 1.44
CA GLU A 30 7.20 7.88 0.84
C GLU A 30 7.43 6.79 1.89
N TYR A 31 7.48 5.53 1.42
CA TYR A 31 7.85 4.42 2.28
C TYR A 31 9.36 4.34 2.46
N ALA A 32 9.79 4.07 3.69
CA ALA A 32 11.17 3.85 4.05
C ALA A 32 11.42 2.42 4.55
N ASP A 33 12.69 1.98 4.45
CA ASP A 33 13.10 0.66 4.92
C ASP A 33 12.82 0.51 6.43
N GLY A 34 12.26 -0.63 6.81
CA GLY A 34 11.91 -0.94 8.20
C GLY A 34 10.58 -0.36 8.67
N GLU A 35 9.87 0.42 7.85
CA GLU A 35 8.51 0.85 8.17
C GLU A 35 7.51 -0.31 8.08
N LYS A 36 6.52 -0.27 8.97
CA LYS A 36 5.44 -1.26 8.97
C LYS A 36 4.33 -0.82 8.02
N LEU A 37 4.15 -1.58 6.96
CA LEU A 37 3.06 -1.40 6.00
C LEU A 37 1.99 -2.48 6.21
N ARG A 38 0.75 -2.12 5.87
CA ARG A 38 -0.38 -3.05 5.80
C ARG A 38 -0.98 -2.98 4.41
N MET A 39 -1.08 -4.14 3.77
CA MET A 39 -1.80 -4.31 2.53
C MET A 39 -3.24 -4.72 2.84
N LEU A 40 -4.20 -4.03 2.24
CA LEU A 40 -5.61 -4.40 2.27
C LEU A 40 -5.91 -5.52 1.27
N PRO A 41 -7.02 -6.28 1.41
CA PRO A 41 -7.44 -7.29 0.44
C PRO A 41 -7.56 -6.80 -1.01
N CYS A 42 -7.83 -5.51 -1.21
CA CYS A 42 -7.85 -4.86 -2.52
C CYS A 42 -6.45 -4.50 -3.06
N PHE A 43 -5.38 -5.07 -2.49
CA PHE A 43 -3.97 -4.92 -2.87
C PHE A 43 -3.38 -3.50 -2.75
N HIS A 44 -4.04 -2.62 -2.00
CA HIS A 44 -3.50 -1.30 -1.68
C HIS A 44 -2.84 -1.29 -0.32
N ASP A 45 -1.66 -0.69 -0.25
CA ASP A 45 -0.80 -0.63 0.92
C ASP A 45 -0.74 0.78 1.52
N TYR A 46 -0.50 0.81 2.84
CA TYR A 46 -0.43 2.01 3.66
C TYR A 46 0.47 1.76 4.86
N HIS A 47 0.99 2.82 5.51
CA HIS A 47 1.56 2.66 6.86
C HIS A 47 0.51 2.08 7.81
N VAL A 48 0.89 1.09 8.62
CA VAL A 48 0.01 0.46 9.62
C VAL A 48 -0.69 1.51 10.46
N GLN A 49 0.05 2.51 10.97
CA GLN A 49 -0.51 3.56 11.83
C GLN A 49 -1.54 4.43 11.10
N CYS A 50 -1.32 4.69 9.81
CA CYS A 50 -2.21 5.51 9.00
C CYS A 50 -3.51 4.77 8.71
N ILE A 51 -3.42 3.54 8.20
CA ILE A 51 -4.61 2.76 7.86
C ILE A 51 -5.40 2.35 9.10
N ASP A 52 -4.73 2.07 10.22
CA ASP A 52 -5.41 1.71 11.47
C ASP A 52 -6.19 2.89 12.04
N ARG A 53 -5.72 4.13 11.84
CA ARG A 53 -6.47 5.33 12.21
C ARG A 53 -7.68 5.52 11.29
N TRP A 54 -7.47 5.38 9.98
CA TRP A 54 -8.55 5.50 8.99
C TRP A 54 -9.68 4.50 9.24
N LEU A 55 -9.33 3.25 9.56
CA LEU A 55 -10.27 2.15 9.75
C LEU A 55 -11.07 2.20 11.05
N LYS A 56 -10.83 3.19 11.92
CA LYS A 56 -11.70 3.44 13.09
C LYS A 56 -13.06 4.00 12.68
N ASP A 57 -13.07 4.84 11.65
CA ASP A 57 -14.26 5.58 11.21
C ASP A 57 -14.75 5.14 9.82
N ASN A 58 -13.93 4.37 9.08
CA ASN A 58 -14.20 3.94 7.72
C ASN A 58 -13.95 2.44 7.56
N ILE A 59 -14.65 1.80 6.62
CA ILE A 59 -14.41 0.38 6.27
C ILE A 59 -14.05 0.21 4.80
N THR A 60 -13.66 1.28 4.12
CA THR A 60 -13.35 1.30 2.69
C THR A 60 -11.90 1.68 2.44
N CYS A 61 -11.35 1.17 1.35
CA CYS A 61 -10.01 1.54 0.88
C CYS A 61 -9.97 3.03 0.47
N PRO A 62 -9.01 3.83 0.98
CA PRO A 62 -8.83 5.23 0.56
C PRO A 62 -8.61 5.43 -0.95
N ILE A 63 -8.04 4.44 -1.65
CA ILE A 63 -7.73 4.52 -3.08
C ILE A 63 -8.92 4.06 -3.93
N CYS A 64 -9.30 2.79 -3.83
CA CYS A 64 -10.31 2.20 -4.72
C CYS A 64 -11.73 2.12 -4.13
N ARG A 65 -11.92 2.56 -2.88
CA ARG A 65 -13.20 2.50 -2.15
C ARG A 65 -13.79 1.11 -1.96
N ALA A 66 -13.02 0.05 -2.24
CA ALA A 66 -13.42 -1.32 -1.95
C ALA A 66 -13.78 -1.48 -0.46
N ASN A 67 -14.93 -2.09 -0.18
CA ASN A 67 -15.39 -2.37 1.17
C ASN A 67 -14.61 -3.55 1.76
N LEU A 68 -14.07 -3.37 2.96
CA LEU A 68 -13.28 -4.37 3.67
C LEU A 68 -14.12 -5.33 4.49
N ALA A 69 -15.39 -5.00 4.77
CA ALA A 69 -16.33 -5.90 5.45
C ALA A 69 -16.86 -6.99 4.50
N ASP A 70 -16.81 -6.74 3.20
CA ASP A 70 -17.33 -7.62 2.16
C ASP A 70 -16.24 -8.60 1.68
N GLY A 71 -15.51 -9.20 2.63
CA GLY A 71 -14.28 -9.97 2.43
C GLY A 71 -14.35 -11.20 1.50
N ASP A 72 -15.38 -11.32 0.67
CA ASP A 72 -15.66 -12.43 -0.24
C ASP A 72 -15.90 -12.00 -1.71
N SER A 73 -16.20 -10.72 -2.01
CA SER A 73 -16.53 -10.29 -3.39
C SER A 73 -15.34 -9.89 -4.26
N LEU A 74 -14.11 -10.34 -3.94
CA LEU A 74 -12.97 -10.19 -4.87
C LEU A 74 -13.02 -11.18 -6.05
N VAL A 75 -14.13 -11.92 -6.22
CA VAL A 75 -14.45 -12.54 -7.50
C VAL A 75 -14.73 -11.44 -8.52
N PRO A 76 -13.90 -11.28 -9.58
CA PRO A 76 -14.29 -10.43 -10.69
C PRO A 76 -15.60 -10.98 -11.25
N PRO A 77 -16.58 -10.14 -11.66
CA PRO A 77 -17.72 -10.63 -12.41
C PRO A 77 -17.17 -11.28 -13.68
N THR A 78 -17.18 -12.61 -13.74
CA THR A 78 -16.91 -13.34 -14.96
C THR A 78 -18.05 -13.04 -15.92
N LEU A 79 -17.79 -12.16 -16.89
CA LEU A 79 -18.41 -12.22 -18.21
C LEU A 79 -17.38 -12.78 -19.18
#